data_AF-A0A955YA96-F1
#
_entry.id   AF-A0A955YA96-F1
#
_cell.length_a   1.000
_cell.length_b   1.000
_cell.length_c   1.000
_cell.angle_alpha   90.00
_cell.angle_beta   90.00
_cell.angle_gamma   90.00
#
_symmetry.space_group_name_H-M   'P 1'
#
loop_
_entity.id
_entity.type
_entity.pdbx_description
1 polymer ?
#
loop_
_entity_poly.entity_id
_entity_poly.type
_entity_poly.pdbx_seq_one_letter_code
_entity_poly.pdbx_strand_id
1 'polypeptide(L)'
;YTMTSGYTAIRGDPTGKFVYRDSLWQGADMVPLGVSAFGQISGVHAQNHKHLPVWQAEVEAGRMPVQRAFRMTDEHRLIREWILQLKLGRVDPRPFAAKFGVDPLVRFAAPLARLQEEGWLTVAPDAVTLSWDGLLQVDRLLPRFFLPEHGGPMPEDVRASA
;
A
#
# COMPACT_ATOMS: atom_id res chain seq x y z
N TYR A 1 -10.72 -21.68 -9.49
CA TYR A 1 -10.20 -20.70 -8.53
C TYR A 1 -10.60 -19.32 -9.03
N THR A 2 -10.93 -18.40 -8.12
CA THR A 2 -11.24 -17.00 -8.43
C THR A 2 -10.05 -16.15 -8.03
N MET A 3 -9.49 -15.39 -8.98
CA MET A 3 -8.39 -14.46 -8.68
C MET A 3 -8.97 -13.22 -8.00
N THR A 4 -8.38 -12.82 -6.87
CA THR A 4 -8.81 -11.64 -6.09
C THR A 4 -7.75 -10.56 -6.00
N SER A 5 -6.51 -10.89 -6.35
CA SER A 5 -5.38 -9.97 -6.47
C SER A 5 -4.24 -10.65 -7.25
N GLY A 6 -3.17 -9.92 -7.54
CA GLY A 6 -1.93 -10.50 -8.10
C GLY A 6 -1.24 -11.55 -7.21
N TYR A 7 -1.72 -11.78 -5.98
CA TYR A 7 -1.10 -12.71 -5.01
C TYR A 7 -2.08 -13.68 -4.37
N THR A 8 -3.36 -13.67 -4.74
CA THR A 8 -4.37 -14.47 -4.03
C THR A 8 -5.43 -15.00 -4.97
N ALA A 9 -5.51 -16.33 -5.05
CA ALA A 9 -6.58 -17.06 -5.69
C ALA A 9 -7.36 -17.88 -4.66
N ILE A 10 -8.69 -17.82 -4.72
CA ILE A 10 -9.59 -18.52 -3.79
C ILE A 10 -10.18 -19.74 -4.47
N ARG A 11 -10.20 -20.87 -3.76
CA ARG A 11 -10.90 -22.10 -4.20
C ARG A 11 -12.28 -22.16 -3.56
N GLY A 12 -13.31 -22.40 -4.34
CA GLY A 12 -14.67 -22.54 -3.82
C GLY A 12 -15.41 -21.21 -3.85
N ASP A 13 -15.78 -20.70 -2.68
CA ASP A 13 -16.64 -19.52 -2.52
C ASP A 13 -15.96 -18.23 -3.05
N PRO A 14 -16.47 -17.61 -4.12
CA PRO A 14 -15.92 -16.38 -4.67
C PRO A 14 -16.13 -15.16 -3.77
N THR A 15 -16.93 -15.27 -2.71
CA THR A 15 -17.17 -14.21 -1.73
C THR A 15 -16.19 -14.24 -0.56
N GLY A 16 -15.32 -15.26 -0.48
CA GLY A 16 -14.27 -15.34 0.53
C GLY A 16 -13.42 -14.07 0.56
N LYS A 17 -13.35 -13.41 1.72
CA LYS A 17 -12.61 -12.16 1.89
C LYS A 17 -11.28 -12.39 2.58
N PHE A 18 -10.21 -11.80 2.04
CA PHE A 18 -8.94 -11.71 2.75
C PHE A 18 -8.92 -10.40 3.55
N VAL A 19 -9.67 -10.38 4.65
CA VAL A 19 -9.97 -9.17 5.44
C VAL A 19 -8.71 -8.38 5.83
N TYR A 20 -7.64 -9.08 6.23
CA TYR A 20 -6.36 -8.45 6.57
C TYR A 20 -5.79 -7.64 5.40
N ARG A 21 -5.70 -8.26 4.22
CA ARG A 21 -5.19 -7.60 3.00
C ARG A 21 -6.09 -6.43 2.62
N ASP A 22 -7.40 -6.67 2.52
CA ASP A 22 -8.36 -5.69 2.02
C ASP A 22 -8.39 -4.44 2.91
N SER A 23 -8.44 -4.63 4.23
CA SER A 23 -8.43 -3.52 5.19
C SER A 23 -7.11 -2.75 5.15
N LEU A 24 -5.98 -3.47 5.13
CA LEU A 24 -4.65 -2.84 5.08
C LEU A 24 -4.42 -2.03 3.79
N TRP A 25 -4.93 -2.54 2.66
CA TRP A 25 -4.82 -1.91 1.36
C TRP A 25 -5.78 -0.73 1.20
N GLN A 26 -6.88 -0.72 1.94
CA GLN A 26 -7.81 0.42 2.09
C GLN A 26 -7.39 1.39 3.21
N GLY A 27 -6.17 1.25 3.74
CA GLY A 27 -5.59 2.21 4.66
C GLY A 27 -6.11 2.11 6.10
N ALA A 28 -6.66 0.97 6.52
CA ALA A 28 -6.98 0.72 7.93
C ALA A 28 -5.72 0.74 8.82
N ASP A 29 -5.93 1.04 10.09
CA ASP A 29 -4.85 0.97 11.09
C ASP A 29 -4.52 -0.50 11.43
N MET A 30 -3.23 -0.74 11.63
CA MET A 30 -2.63 -2.03 11.93
C MET A 30 -1.56 -1.86 12.98
N VAL A 31 -1.80 -2.45 14.16
CA VAL A 31 -0.89 -2.38 15.30
C VAL A 31 0.24 -3.41 15.15
N PRO A 32 1.52 -2.99 15.15
CA PRO A 32 2.64 -3.92 15.04
C PRO A 32 2.98 -4.55 16.40
N LEU A 33 2.66 -5.83 16.57
CA LEU A 33 3.02 -6.58 17.78
C LEU A 33 4.14 -7.58 17.48
N GLY A 34 5.16 -7.59 18.34
CA GLY A 34 6.30 -8.49 18.25
C GLY A 34 7.54 -7.89 17.57
N VAL A 35 8.63 -8.65 17.62
CA VAL A 35 9.92 -8.32 17.00
C VAL A 35 9.77 -8.18 15.48
N SER A 36 10.46 -7.21 14.88
CA SER A 36 10.43 -6.90 13.45
C SER A 36 9.09 -6.46 12.85
N ALA A 37 8.01 -6.46 13.62
CA ALA A 37 6.66 -6.19 13.13
C ALA A 37 6.56 -4.80 12.49
N PHE A 38 5.87 -4.74 11.34
CA PHE A 38 5.49 -3.49 10.69
C PHE A 38 4.03 -3.19 10.98
N GLY A 39 3.72 -1.91 11.07
CA GLY A 39 2.38 -1.43 11.32
C GLY A 39 2.14 -0.05 10.71
N GLN A 40 0.89 0.34 10.63
CA GLN A 40 0.54 1.73 10.38
C GLN A 40 -0.57 2.13 11.35
N ILE A 41 -0.41 3.24 12.07
CA ILE A 41 -1.44 3.75 12.97
C ILE A 41 -1.52 5.25 12.77
N SER A 42 -2.73 5.76 12.53
CA SER A 42 -2.99 7.21 12.45
C SER A 42 -2.05 7.93 11.48
N GLY A 43 -1.77 7.31 10.32
CA GLY A 43 -0.88 7.85 9.30
C GLY A 43 0.62 7.70 9.57
N VAL A 44 1.03 7.05 10.66
CA VAL A 44 2.44 6.74 10.94
C VAL A 44 2.72 5.29 10.57
N HIS A 45 3.64 5.06 9.64
CA HIS A 45 4.18 3.73 9.35
C HIS A 45 5.35 3.46 10.29
N ALA A 46 5.31 2.37 11.03
CA ALA A 46 6.30 2.06 12.06
C ALA A 46 6.82 0.63 11.93
N GLN A 47 8.08 0.43 12.32
CA GLN A 47 8.68 -0.88 12.45
C GLN A 47 9.28 -1.05 13.84
N ASN A 48 8.93 -2.16 14.49
CA ASN A 48 9.54 -2.59 15.75
C ASN A 48 11.00 -3.05 15.56
N HIS A 49 11.81 -3.00 16.61
CA HIS A 49 13.19 -3.51 16.58
C HIS A 49 13.29 -4.90 15.94
N LYS A 50 14.24 -5.03 15.00
CA LYS A 50 14.47 -6.28 14.25
C LYS A 50 15.19 -7.35 15.08
N HIS A 51 15.96 -6.92 16.08
CA HIS A 51 16.72 -7.82 16.95
C HIS A 51 15.94 -8.10 18.22
N LEU A 52 15.66 -9.38 18.46
CA LEU A 52 14.87 -9.85 19.60
C LEU A 52 15.38 -9.33 20.95
N PRO A 53 16.70 -9.37 21.27
CA PRO A 53 17.18 -8.89 22.56
C PRO A 53 16.89 -7.41 22.81
N VAL A 54 17.02 -6.57 21.78
CA VAL A 54 16.72 -5.13 21.87
C VAL A 54 15.22 -4.90 22.05
N TRP A 55 14.41 -5.57 21.22
CA TRP A 55 12.96 -5.49 21.31
C TRP A 55 12.45 -5.89 22.70
N GLN A 56 12.95 -7.01 23.24
CA GLN A 56 12.56 -7.53 24.54
C GLN A 56 12.95 -6.57 25.68
N ALA A 57 14.18 -6.03 25.65
CA ALA A 57 14.64 -5.07 26.65
C ALA A 57 13.79 -3.78 26.67
N GLU A 58 13.35 -3.28 25.51
CA GLU A 58 12.44 -2.13 25.43
C GLU A 58 11.07 -2.45 26.06
N VAL A 59 10.49 -3.60 25.71
CA VAL A 59 9.19 -4.05 26.22
C VAL A 59 9.21 -4.28 27.72
N GLU A 60 10.21 -5.00 28.24
CA GLU A 60 10.37 -5.28 29.67
C GLU A 60 10.57 -4.00 30.49
N ALA A 61 11.17 -2.98 29.89
CA ALA A 61 11.33 -1.67 30.51
C ALA A 61 10.12 -0.72 30.31
N GLY A 62 9.02 -1.19 29.73
CA GLY A 62 7.80 -0.40 29.52
C GLY A 62 7.94 0.70 28.46
N ARG A 63 8.93 0.61 27.57
CA ARG A 63 9.16 1.57 26.47
C ARG A 63 8.54 1.06 25.16
N MET A 64 8.32 1.97 24.21
CA MET A 64 7.85 1.59 22.87
C MET A 64 8.99 0.93 22.08
N PRO A 65 8.85 -0.32 21.61
CA PRO A 65 9.94 -1.04 20.95
C PRO A 65 10.07 -0.68 19.45
N VAL A 66 9.84 0.58 19.09
CA VAL A 66 9.83 1.09 17.72
C VAL A 66 11.24 1.50 17.31
N GLN A 67 11.76 0.90 16.24
CA GLN A 67 13.09 1.21 15.72
C GLN A 67 13.09 2.40 14.76
N ARG A 68 12.07 2.47 13.90
CA ARG A 68 11.92 3.54 12.91
C ARG A 68 10.45 3.79 12.64
N ALA A 69 10.14 5.05 12.35
CA ALA A 69 8.79 5.48 12.02
C ALA A 69 8.83 6.55 10.92
N PHE A 70 7.81 6.56 10.09
CA PHE A 70 7.62 7.52 9.02
C PHE A 70 6.19 8.06 9.07
N ARG A 71 6.03 9.36 9.30
CA ARG A 71 4.73 10.03 9.27
C ARG A 71 4.37 10.33 7.82
N MET A 72 3.35 9.65 7.31
CA MET A 72 2.86 9.88 5.96
C MET A 72 2.09 11.20 5.89
N THR A 73 2.34 11.95 4.81
CA THR A 73 1.46 13.04 4.38
C THR A 73 0.20 12.48 3.71
N ASP A 74 -0.78 13.33 3.45
CA ASP A 74 -2.01 12.94 2.75
C ASP A 74 -1.71 12.38 1.36
N GLU A 75 -0.75 12.98 0.66
CA GLU A 75 -0.26 12.51 -0.63
C GLU A 75 0.36 11.11 -0.54
N HIS A 76 1.19 10.85 0.49
CA HIS A 76 1.74 9.51 0.74
C HIS A 76 0.65 8.47 1.01
N ARG A 77 -0.38 8.84 1.80
CA ARG A 77 -1.52 7.96 2.11
C ARG A 77 -2.34 7.64 0.86
N LEU A 78 -2.62 8.66 0.03
CA LEU A 78 -3.30 8.52 -1.25
C LEU A 78 -2.55 7.57 -2.18
N ILE A 79 -1.26 7.84 -2.43
CA ILE A 79 -0.44 7.02 -3.34
C ILE A 79 -0.38 5.58 -2.84
N ARG A 80 -0.10 5.36 -1.55
CA ARG A 80 -0.03 4.02 -0.96
C ARG A 80 -1.33 3.24 -1.17
N GLU A 81 -2.47 3.84 -0.84
CA GLU A 81 -3.77 3.20 -0.98
C GLU A 81 -4.10 2.91 -2.45
N TRP A 82 -3.78 3.85 -3.34
CA TRP A 82 -3.99 3.69 -4.78
C TRP A 82 -3.19 2.52 -5.35
N ILE A 83 -1.87 2.50 -5.12
CA ILE A 83 -0.99 1.45 -5.66
C ILE A 83 -1.28 0.08 -5.06
N LEU A 84 -1.71 0.03 -3.79
CA LEU A 84 -2.08 -1.23 -3.15
C LEU A 84 -3.39 -1.77 -3.72
N GLN A 85 -4.39 -0.92 -3.96
CA GLN A 85 -5.64 -1.37 -4.55
C GLN A 85 -5.51 -1.75 -6.03
N LEU A 86 -4.57 -1.18 -6.80
CA LEU A 86 -4.25 -1.65 -8.15
C LEU A 86 -3.85 -3.14 -8.17
N LYS A 87 -3.23 -3.65 -7.10
CA LYS A 87 -2.86 -5.07 -6.97
C LYS A 87 -4.07 -6.00 -6.88
N LEU A 88 -5.28 -5.48 -6.67
CA LEU A 88 -6.53 -6.23 -6.75
C LEU A 88 -6.95 -6.53 -8.20
N GLY A 89 -6.31 -5.88 -9.18
CA GLY A 89 -6.62 -6.03 -10.60
C GLY A 89 -7.78 -5.15 -11.08
N ARG A 90 -8.67 -4.73 -10.20
CA ARG A 90 -9.69 -3.71 -10.47
C ARG A 90 -9.86 -2.79 -9.26
N VAL A 91 -9.81 -1.48 -9.47
CA VAL A 91 -9.98 -0.47 -8.43
C VAL A 91 -11.05 0.54 -8.84
N ASP A 92 -11.92 0.92 -7.91
CA ASP A 92 -12.88 2.01 -8.08
C ASP A 92 -12.22 3.33 -7.61
N PRO A 93 -12.11 4.36 -8.47
CA PRO A 93 -11.47 5.62 -8.09
C PRO A 93 -12.34 6.51 -7.19
N ARG A 94 -13.66 6.32 -7.13
CA ARG A 94 -14.60 7.23 -6.46
C ARG A 94 -14.41 7.33 -4.94
N PRO A 95 -14.15 6.23 -4.19
CA PRO A 95 -13.90 6.32 -2.75
C PRO A 95 -12.71 7.20 -2.38
N PHE A 96 -11.72 7.35 -3.28
CA PHE A 96 -10.54 8.18 -3.04
C PHE A 96 -10.90 9.67 -3.01
N ALA A 97 -11.81 10.13 -3.88
CA ALA A 97 -12.27 11.51 -3.86
C ALA A 97 -12.98 11.84 -2.53
N ALA A 98 -13.82 10.93 -2.03
CA ALA A 98 -14.48 11.10 -0.75
C ALA A 98 -13.50 11.09 0.45
N LYS A 99 -12.45 10.26 0.39
CA LYS A 99 -11.51 10.07 1.49
C LYS A 99 -10.37 11.10 1.53
N PHE A 100 -9.86 11.49 0.36
CA PHE A 100 -8.66 12.32 0.21
C PHE A 100 -8.95 13.68 -0.43
N GLY A 101 -10.17 13.91 -0.95
CA GLY A 101 -10.48 15.12 -1.72
C GLY A 101 -9.80 15.16 -3.10
N VAL A 102 -9.27 14.03 -3.58
CA VAL A 102 -8.50 13.92 -4.81
C VAL A 102 -9.10 12.85 -5.71
N ASP A 103 -9.34 13.17 -6.97
CA ASP A 103 -9.67 12.20 -8.01
C ASP A 103 -8.38 11.53 -8.54
N PRO A 104 -8.16 10.22 -8.32
CA PRO A 104 -6.99 9.51 -8.82
C PRO A 104 -6.86 9.52 -10.35
N LEU A 105 -7.99 9.56 -11.08
CA LEU A 105 -7.95 9.57 -12.54
C LEU A 105 -7.32 10.85 -13.08
N VAL A 106 -7.56 11.97 -12.39
CA VAL A 106 -6.93 13.26 -12.70
C VAL A 106 -5.50 13.30 -12.17
N ARG A 107 -5.30 12.96 -10.89
CA ARG A 107 -4.00 13.01 -10.22
C ARG A 107 -2.95 12.13 -10.90
N PHE A 108 -3.34 10.98 -11.41
CA PHE A 108 -2.46 9.99 -12.04
C PHE A 108 -2.71 9.83 -13.54
N ALA A 109 -3.26 10.86 -14.20
CA ALA A 109 -3.60 10.80 -15.63
C ALA A 109 -2.41 10.37 -16.51
N ALA A 110 -1.22 10.94 -16.29
CA ALA A 110 -0.04 10.62 -17.09
C ALA A 110 0.43 9.15 -16.99
N PRO A 111 0.66 8.56 -15.79
CA PRO A 111 1.01 7.15 -15.71
C PRO A 111 -0.13 6.21 -16.15
N LEU A 112 -1.39 6.58 -15.93
CA LEU A 112 -2.54 5.80 -16.40
C LEU A 112 -2.62 5.76 -17.93
N ALA A 113 -2.48 6.90 -18.61
CA ALA A 113 -2.47 6.98 -20.06
C ALA A 113 -1.37 6.10 -20.67
N ARG A 114 -0.14 6.19 -20.14
CA ARG A 114 0.97 5.35 -20.62
C ARG A 114 0.73 3.86 -20.42
N LEU A 115 0.22 3.46 -19.25
CA LEU A 115 -0.08 2.05 -19.00
C LEU A 115 -1.23 1.53 -19.88
N GLN A 116 -2.18 2.39 -20.24
CA GLN A 116 -3.26 2.05 -21.17
C GLN A 116 -2.75 1.90 -22.60
N GLU A 117 -1.90 2.82 -23.07
CA GLU A 117 -1.24 2.73 -24.38
C GLU A 117 -0.38 1.47 -24.50
N GLU A 118 0.31 1.08 -23.43
CA GLU A 118 1.11 -0.15 -23.35
C GLU A 118 0.26 -1.43 -23.20
N GLY A 119 -1.07 -1.33 -23.04
CA GLY A 119 -1.99 -2.47 -22.93
C GLY A 119 -2.03 -3.16 -21.55
N TRP A 120 -1.49 -2.53 -20.50
CA TRP A 120 -1.46 -3.11 -19.15
C TRP A 120 -2.75 -2.92 -18.37
N LEU A 121 -3.57 -1.94 -18.72
CA LEU A 121 -4.84 -1.64 -18.06
C LEU A 121 -5.80 -0.91 -18.98
N THR A 122 -7.06 -0.82 -18.55
CA THR A 122 -8.08 0.06 -19.12
C THR A 122 -8.59 1.01 -18.04
N VAL A 123 -8.97 2.23 -18.46
CA VAL A 123 -9.49 3.27 -17.59
C VAL A 123 -10.93 3.60 -17.98
N ALA A 124 -11.83 3.52 -17.01
CA ALA A 124 -13.21 3.98 -17.08
C ALA A 124 -13.53 4.90 -15.87
N PRO A 125 -14.60 5.70 -15.92
CA PRO A 125 -14.94 6.63 -14.84
C PRO A 125 -15.17 5.96 -13.47
N ASP A 126 -15.61 4.70 -13.46
CA ASP A 126 -15.95 3.93 -12.26
C ASP A 126 -14.95 2.80 -11.98
N ALA A 127 -13.94 2.60 -12.83
CA ALA A 127 -12.96 1.54 -12.66
C ALA A 127 -11.66 1.75 -13.44
N VAL A 128 -10.53 1.44 -12.80
CA VAL A 128 -9.27 1.10 -13.48
C VAL A 128 -9.09 -0.41 -13.39
N THR A 129 -8.97 -1.09 -14.53
CA THR A 129 -8.87 -2.56 -14.60
C THR A 129 -7.59 -2.98 -15.29
N LEU A 130 -6.74 -3.74 -14.61
CA LEU A 130 -5.52 -4.30 -15.20
C LEU A 130 -5.87 -5.45 -16.15
N SER A 131 -5.11 -5.56 -17.24
CA SER A 131 -5.10 -6.76 -18.06
C SER A 131 -4.48 -7.92 -17.27
N TRP A 132 -4.61 -9.15 -17.78
CA TRP A 132 -4.03 -10.32 -17.12
C TRP A 132 -2.50 -10.20 -16.99
N ASP A 133 -1.83 -9.79 -18.07
CA ASP A 133 -0.37 -9.57 -18.06
C ASP A 133 0.02 -8.38 -17.16
N GLY A 134 -0.83 -7.35 -17.09
CA GLY A 134 -0.65 -6.22 -16.18
C GLY A 134 -0.71 -6.65 -14.73
N LEU A 135 -1.69 -7.47 -14.36
CA LEU A 135 -1.85 -7.98 -13.00
C LEU A 135 -0.67 -8.87 -12.58
N LEU A 136 -0.18 -9.73 -13.48
CA LEU A 136 0.99 -10.58 -13.24
C LEU A 136 2.27 -9.78 -13.00
N GLN A 137 2.39 -8.58 -13.59
CA GLN A 137 3.56 -7.74 -13.49
C GLN A 137 3.33 -6.49 -12.63
N VAL A 138 2.26 -6.46 -11.82
CA VAL A 138 1.77 -5.23 -11.20
C VAL A 138 2.87 -4.47 -10.45
N ASP A 139 3.72 -5.15 -9.69
CA ASP A 139 4.82 -4.52 -8.93
C ASP A 139 5.84 -3.79 -9.81
N ARG A 140 6.07 -4.24 -11.05
CA ARG A 140 6.94 -3.55 -12.02
C ARG A 140 6.28 -2.27 -12.57
N LEU A 141 4.96 -2.18 -12.51
CA LEU A 141 4.19 -1.05 -13.03
C LEU A 141 4.04 0.08 -12.01
N LEU A 142 3.89 -0.27 -10.72
CA LEU A 142 3.60 0.67 -9.63
C LEU A 142 4.59 1.84 -9.44
N PRO A 143 5.91 1.71 -9.67
CA PRO A 143 6.85 2.82 -9.50
C PRO A 143 6.50 4.08 -10.32
N ARG A 144 5.71 3.95 -11.41
CA ARG A 144 5.22 5.07 -12.22
C ARG A 144 4.29 6.03 -11.45
N PHE A 145 3.77 5.60 -10.31
CA PHE A 145 2.89 6.40 -9.44
C PHE A 145 3.63 7.01 -8.23
N PHE A 146 4.91 6.69 -8.03
CA PHE A 146 5.66 7.16 -6.86
C PHE A 146 6.00 8.64 -6.99
N LEU A 147 6.21 9.29 -5.84
CA LEU A 147 6.77 10.63 -5.83
C LEU A 147 8.23 10.59 -6.34
N PRO A 148 8.70 11.63 -7.04
CA PRO A 148 10.06 11.68 -7.57
C PRO A 148 11.14 11.42 -6.50
N GLU A 149 10.96 11.91 -5.27
CA GLU A 149 11.90 11.69 -4.17
C GLU A 149 12.05 10.22 -3.75
N HIS A 150 11.08 9.36 -4.08
CA HIS A 150 11.09 7.92 -3.75
C HIS A 150 11.53 7.04 -4.92
N GLY A 151 11.93 7.63 -6.05
CA GLY A 151 12.41 6.92 -7.24
C GLY A 151 13.87 6.45 -7.17
N GLY A 152 14.57 6.74 -6.07
CA GLY A 152 15.97 6.35 -5.82
C GLY A 152 16.12 5.30 -4.71
N PRO A 153 17.36 4.85 -4.41
CA PRO A 153 17.61 4.00 -3.24
C PRO A 153 17.14 4.69 -1.96
N MET A 154 16.57 3.91 -1.04
CA MET A 154 16.01 4.40 0.24
C MET A 154 17.06 5.18 1.05
N PRO A 155 16.76 6.40 1.54
CA PRO A 155 17.61 7.09 2.50
C PRO A 155 17.74 6.29 3.80
N GLU A 156 18.94 6.19 4.37
CA GLU A 156 19.20 5.39 5.59
C GLU A 156 18.59 6.00 6.87
N ASP A 157 18.15 7.26 6.83
CA ASP A 157 18.00 8.04 8.06
C ASP A 157 16.59 8.62 8.24
N VAL A 158 15.71 7.84 8.88
CA VAL A 158 14.59 8.40 9.65
C VAL A 158 14.61 7.75 11.03
N ARG A 159 15.42 8.29 11.92
CA ARG A 159 15.36 7.96 13.35
C ARG A 159 14.11 8.61 13.93
N ALA A 160 13.26 7.81 14.56
CA ALA A 160 12.12 8.35 15.30
C ALA A 160 12.65 9.26 16.41
N SER A 161 12.36 10.56 16.34
CA SER A 161 12.52 11.46 17.47
C SER A 161 11.39 11.13 18.44
N ALA A 162 11.77 10.65 19.63
CA ALA A 162 10.86 10.43 20.75
C ALA A 162 10.33 11.76 21.29
#